data_AF-H2XN93-F1
#
_entry.id   AF-H2XN93-F1
#
_cell.length_a   1.000
_cell.length_b   1.000
_cell.length_c   1.000
_cell.angle_alpha   90.00
_cell.angle_beta   90.00
_cell.angle_gamma   90.00
#
_symmetry.space_group_name_H-M   'P 1'
#
loop_
_entity.id
_entity.type
_entity.pdbx_description
1 polymer ?
#
loop_
_entity_poly.entity_id
_entity_poly.type
_entity_poly.pdbx_seq_one_letter_code
_entity_poly.pdbx_strand_id
1 'polypeptide(L)'
;MVGPKRRKNGAIISKLLQLFLLGMIHSHAEASLSAQECADLGFSSELMCGSCSLLPKFNLTMLEDDCKKCCQSEVEEDTAKRFHSAILEVCG
;
A
#
# COMPACT_ATOMS: atom_id res chain seq x y z
N MET A 1 -50.58 7.79 33.26
CA MET A 1 -49.93 8.88 32.50
C MET A 1 -48.48 8.49 32.26
N VAL A 2 -48.09 8.15 31.03
CA VAL A 2 -46.70 7.77 30.69
C VAL A 2 -46.11 8.89 29.82
N GLY A 3 -45.07 9.55 30.33
CA GLY A 3 -44.42 10.70 29.68
C GLY A 3 -43.44 10.30 28.55
N PRO A 4 -43.10 11.23 27.64
CA PRO A 4 -42.35 10.93 26.42
C PRO A 4 -40.85 10.91 26.69
N LYS A 5 -40.23 9.73 26.56
CA LYS A 5 -38.76 9.54 26.68
C LYS A 5 -38.17 9.03 25.36
N ARG A 6 -38.30 9.80 24.27
CA ARG A 6 -37.67 9.49 22.96
C ARG A 6 -37.28 10.76 22.21
N ARG A 7 -36.10 11.31 22.50
CA ARG A 7 -35.52 12.41 21.68
C ARG A 7 -33.99 12.45 21.63
N LYS A 8 -33.29 11.82 22.60
CA LYS A 8 -31.82 11.82 22.69
C LYS A 8 -31.14 10.72 21.89
N ASN A 9 -31.84 9.60 21.65
CA ASN A 9 -31.25 8.40 21.04
C ASN A 9 -30.95 8.59 19.53
N GLY A 10 -31.70 9.44 18.82
CA GLY A 10 -31.47 9.71 17.39
C GLY A 10 -30.23 10.56 17.12
N ALA A 11 -29.90 11.50 18.03
CA ALA A 11 -28.71 12.34 17.89
C ALA A 11 -27.41 11.55 18.09
N ILE A 12 -27.42 10.57 19.00
CA ILE A 12 -26.28 9.70 19.27
C ILE A 12 -26.01 8.77 18.08
N ILE A 13 -27.06 8.15 17.53
CA ILE A 13 -26.95 7.28 16.35
C ILE A 13 -26.45 8.07 15.13
N SER A 14 -26.94 9.30 14.93
CA SER A 14 -26.48 10.18 13.85
C SER A 14 -24.98 10.54 13.97
N LYS A 15 -24.52 10.85 15.18
CA LYS A 15 -23.09 11.12 15.45
C LYS A 15 -22.21 9.89 15.23
N LEU A 16 -22.68 8.71 15.64
CA LEU A 16 -21.97 7.44 15.39
C LEU A 16 -21.88 7.12 13.90
N LEU A 17 -22.97 7.35 13.14
CA LEU A 17 -22.98 7.18 11.69
C LEU A 17 -22.00 8.15 11.00
N GLN A 18 -21.94 9.40 11.46
CA GLN A 18 -20.98 10.40 10.97
C GLN A 18 -19.53 9.98 11.23
N LEU A 19 -19.21 9.50 12.45
CA LEU A 19 -17.86 9.00 12.77
C LEU A 19 -17.49 7.79 11.92
N PHE A 20 -18.42 6.87 11.70
CA PHE A 20 -18.19 5.67 10.90
C PHE A 20 -17.91 6.02 9.43
N LEU A 21 -18.66 6.96 8.85
CA LEU A 21 -18.45 7.43 7.48
C LEU A 21 -17.08 8.12 7.28
N LEU A 22 -16.59 8.86 8.28
CA LEU A 22 -15.25 9.48 8.25
C LEU A 22 -14.12 8.43 8.36
N GLY A 23 -14.34 7.33 9.07
CA GLY A 23 -13.35 6.26 9.26
C GLY A 23 -13.04 5.47 7.98
N MET A 24 -14.02 5.29 7.10
CA MET A 24 -13.86 4.53 5.84
C MET A 24 -12.95 5.23 4.80
N ILE A 25 -12.59 6.49 5.02
CA ILE A 25 -11.77 7.29 4.07
C ILE A 25 -10.26 7.01 4.27
N HIS A 26 -9.86 6.35 5.38
CA HIS A 26 -8.46 6.00 5.65
C HIS A 26 -8.04 4.63 5.11
N SER A 27 -8.81 4.04 4.19
CA SER A 27 -8.30 2.94 3.40
C SER A 27 -7.16 3.47 2.53
N HIS A 28 -5.91 3.20 2.90
CA HIS A 28 -4.76 3.30 1.99
C HIS A 28 -4.94 2.24 0.89
N ALA A 29 -5.92 2.45 0.02
CA ALA A 29 -5.93 1.83 -1.28
C ALA A 29 -4.83 2.56 -2.04
N GLU A 30 -3.61 2.00 -2.01
CA GLU A 30 -2.59 2.41 -2.96
C GLU A 30 -3.17 2.09 -4.34
N ALA A 31 -3.72 3.12 -4.98
CA ALA A 31 -4.22 3.00 -6.33
C ALA A 31 -3.03 2.64 -7.21
N SER A 32 -3.01 1.41 -7.70
CA SER A 32 -2.00 0.94 -8.65
C SER A 32 -2.09 1.80 -9.90
N LEU A 33 -0.98 2.43 -10.28
CA LEU A 33 -0.89 3.16 -11.55
C LEU A 33 -0.91 2.18 -12.73
N SER A 34 -1.31 2.65 -13.90
CA SER A 34 -1.16 1.85 -15.12
C SER A 34 0.32 1.70 -15.49
N ALA A 35 0.65 0.67 -16.27
CA ALA A 35 2.01 0.45 -16.74
C ALA A 35 2.58 1.65 -17.52
N GLN A 36 1.72 2.36 -18.27
CA GLN A 36 2.12 3.56 -19.00
C GLN A 36 2.47 4.72 -18.07
N GLU A 37 1.66 4.98 -17.06
CA GLU A 37 1.93 6.03 -16.06
C GLU A 37 3.21 5.74 -15.26
N CYS A 38 3.44 4.48 -14.92
CA CYS A 38 4.69 4.06 -14.29
C CYS A 38 5.90 4.27 -15.20
N ALA A 39 5.78 3.97 -16.49
CA ALA A 39 6.85 4.20 -17.46
C ALA A 39 7.15 5.70 -17.64
N ASP A 40 6.13 6.56 -17.63
CA ASP A 40 6.28 8.02 -17.71
C ASP A 40 7.01 8.59 -16.48
N LEU A 41 6.88 7.93 -15.32
CA LEU A 41 7.63 8.23 -14.08
C LEU A 41 9.04 7.60 -14.05
N GLY A 42 9.39 6.80 -15.06
CA GLY A 42 10.70 6.14 -15.18
C GLY A 42 10.80 4.78 -14.49
N PHE A 43 9.68 4.16 -14.10
CA PHE A 43 9.66 2.82 -13.52
C PHE A 43 9.43 1.72 -14.56
N SER A 44 10.05 0.56 -14.34
CA SER A 44 9.80 -0.66 -15.12
C SER A 44 8.50 -1.34 -14.66
N SER A 45 7.80 -2.01 -15.58
CA SER A 45 6.64 -2.85 -15.28
C SER A 45 6.97 -4.09 -14.42
N GLU A 46 8.25 -4.47 -14.34
CA GLU A 46 8.75 -5.62 -13.57
C GLU A 46 9.34 -5.21 -12.21
N LEU A 47 9.11 -3.96 -11.77
CA LEU A 47 9.66 -3.44 -10.52
C LEU A 47 9.13 -4.20 -9.30
N MET A 48 10.03 -4.69 -8.44
CA MET A 48 9.69 -5.39 -7.20
C MET A 48 9.67 -4.42 -6.01
N CYS A 49 8.70 -4.55 -5.10
CA CYS A 49 8.49 -3.57 -4.02
C CYS A 49 9.64 -3.46 -3.01
N GLY A 50 10.51 -4.47 -2.87
CA GLY A 50 11.72 -4.39 -2.05
C GLY A 50 12.71 -3.32 -2.55
N SER A 51 12.67 -2.99 -3.84
CA SER A 51 13.47 -1.91 -4.44
C SER A 51 13.07 -0.53 -3.90
N CYS A 52 11.79 -0.31 -3.61
CA CYS A 52 11.29 0.97 -3.09
C CYS A 52 11.88 1.29 -1.72
N SER A 53 12.09 0.27 -0.88
CA SER A 53 12.72 0.41 0.45
C SER A 53 14.20 0.81 0.40
N LEU A 54 14.85 0.72 -0.77
CA LEU A 54 16.24 1.13 -0.96
C LEU A 54 16.37 2.61 -1.35
N LEU A 55 15.32 3.22 -1.90
CA LEU A 55 15.35 4.62 -2.39
C LEU A 55 15.83 5.65 -1.35
N PRO A 56 15.44 5.57 -0.06
CA PRO A 56 15.93 6.50 0.95
C PRO A 56 17.46 6.48 1.12
N LYS A 57 18.11 5.34 0.88
CA LYS A 57 19.59 5.22 0.97
C LYS A 57 20.31 6.07 -0.09
N PHE A 58 19.61 6.45 -1.15
CA PHE A 58 20.12 7.27 -2.24
C PHE A 58 19.56 8.70 -2.22
N ASN A 59 18.90 9.11 -1.14
CA ASN A 59 18.16 10.37 -1.03
C ASN A 59 17.02 10.51 -2.04
N LEU A 60 16.40 9.39 -2.46
CA LEU A 60 15.29 9.35 -3.41
C LEU A 60 13.94 9.11 -2.72
N THR A 61 13.78 9.52 -1.46
CA THR A 61 12.56 9.31 -0.66
C THR A 61 11.31 9.90 -1.31
N MET A 62 11.45 10.98 -2.09
CA MET A 62 10.33 11.58 -2.84
C MET A 62 9.69 10.60 -3.84
N LEU A 63 10.45 9.63 -4.33
CA LEU A 63 10.02 8.65 -5.31
C LEU A 63 9.39 7.39 -4.67
N GLU A 64 9.46 7.26 -3.34
CA GLU A 64 9.05 6.05 -2.62
C GLU A 64 7.54 5.76 -2.79
N ASP A 65 6.70 6.78 -2.69
CA ASP A 65 5.25 6.63 -2.83
C ASP A 65 4.84 6.21 -4.25
N ASP A 66 5.46 6.81 -5.27
CA ASP A 66 5.18 6.45 -6.65
C ASP A 66 5.76 5.08 -7.00
N CYS A 67 6.90 4.71 -6.42
CA CYS A 67 7.48 3.38 -6.53
C CYS A 67 6.51 2.32 -6.00
N LYS A 68 5.90 2.55 -4.82
CA LYS A 68 4.94 1.62 -4.21
C LYS A 68 3.68 1.42 -5.05
N LYS A 69 3.21 2.47 -5.74
CA LYS A 69 2.06 2.37 -6.67
C LYS A 69 2.38 1.62 -7.96
N CYS A 70 3.66 1.43 -8.29
CA CYS A 70 4.12 0.83 -9.55
C CYS A 70 4.76 -0.56 -9.37
N CYS A 71 5.03 -0.99 -8.15
CA CYS A 71 5.74 -2.23 -7.89
C CYS A 71 4.81 -3.43 -7.74
N GLN A 72 5.35 -4.61 -8.02
CA GLN A 72 4.71 -5.89 -7.74
C GLN A 72 5.16 -6.40 -6.36
N SER A 73 4.19 -6.93 -5.60
CA SER A 73 4.48 -7.57 -4.33
C SER A 73 5.47 -8.71 -4.55
N GLU A 74 6.55 -8.70 -3.77
CA GLU A 74 7.41 -9.86 -3.67
C GLU A 74 6.61 -10.97 -3.00
N VAL A 75 6.44 -12.10 -3.68
CA VAL A 75 5.96 -13.30 -3.01
C VAL A 75 7.10 -13.70 -2.08
N GLU A 76 6.90 -13.58 -0.77
CA GLU A 76 7.77 -14.23 0.20
C GLU A 76 7.66 -15.73 -0.05
N GLU A 77 8.52 -16.26 -0.91
CA GLU A 77 8.74 -17.69 -1.05
C GLU A 77 9.54 -18.14 0.17
N ASP A 78 8.90 -18.09 1.35
CA ASP A 78 9.45 -18.54 2.63
C ASP A 78 9.69 -20.07 2.63
N THR A 79 9.36 -20.73 1.51
CA THR A 79 9.65 -22.13 1.18
C THR A 79 10.86 -22.32 0.27
N ALA A 80 11.61 -21.26 -0.07
CA ALA A 80 12.79 -21.39 -0.92
C ALA A 80 13.81 -22.34 -0.28
N LYS A 81 14.12 -23.44 -0.97
CA LYS A 81 15.17 -24.40 -0.56
C LYS A 81 16.48 -23.64 -0.36
N ARG A 82 17.03 -23.70 0.86
CA ARG A 82 18.37 -23.18 1.14
C ARG A 82 19.42 -24.10 0.55
N PHE A 83 20.21 -23.59 -0.39
CA PHE A 83 21.36 -24.30 -0.95
C PHE A 83 22.64 -23.86 -0.22
N HIS A 84 23.60 -24.78 -0.06
CA HIS A 84 24.81 -24.51 0.74
C HIS A 84 25.76 -23.51 0.05
N SER A 85 25.70 -23.41 -1.29
CA SER A 85 26.53 -22.53 -2.09
C SER A 85 25.89 -22.27 -3.45
N ALA A 86 26.31 -21.18 -4.09
CA ALA A 86 26.06 -20.87 -5.49
C ALA A 86 27.34 -20.26 -6.08
N ILE A 87 27.68 -20.61 -7.32
CA ILE A 87 28.80 -20.03 -8.06
C ILE A 87 28.20 -19.13 -9.15
N LEU A 88 28.62 -17.87 -9.18
CA LEU A 88 28.22 -16.91 -10.22
C LEU A 88 29.32 -16.86 -11.29
N GLU A 89 28.99 -17.29 -12.51
CA GLU A 89 29.89 -17.21 -13.67
C GLU A 89 29.50 -16.00 -14.54
N VAL A 90 30.49 -15.33 -15.13
CA VAL A 90 30.28 -14.22 -16.06
C VAL A 90 30.63 -14.70 -17.47
N CYS A 91 29.66 -14.66 -18.38
CA CYS A 91 29.92 -14.92 -19.79
C CYS A 91 30.60 -13.68 -20.41
N GLY A 92 31.76 -13.90 -21.03
CA GLY A 92 32.50 -12.89 -21.79
C GLY A 92 32.13 -12.86 -23.26
#